data_AF-A0A349EC06-F1
#
_entry.id   AF-A0A349EC06-F1
#
_cell.length_a   1.000
_cell.length_b   1.000
_cell.length_c   1.000
_cell.angle_alpha   90.00
_cell.angle_beta   90.00
_cell.angle_gamma   90.00
#
_symmetry.space_group_name_H-M   'P 1'
#
loop_
_entity.id
_entity.type
_entity.pdbx_description
1 polymer ?
#
loop_
_entity_poly.entity_id
_entity_poly.type
_entity_poly.pdbx_seq_one_letter_code
_entity_poly.pdbx_strand_id
1 'polypeptide(L)'
;PLASINLNFSGDDAGIEIPEMILQLSNSTIEAEANVNFASGLQPANISYEIVSNQIDLTPFLASSTSEEIPTDEVTAGADNVAIEPTDTVTPAPPPAAGTPISSELLNSFNVIGSIAIESLLANEFQFTGINIFTNIEDGVLDVELQPVSAFEGSIAGNIRLDGRNEDAALSTQLSVSQLNVIDLAPSVSRLNSVTGNLDVEVDLSASGQNSNELMDSLTGSTTFAITENSVDIGVIKQVFTAISALSPTGSTIEQWPDVIRFAELGGFILFNGGLTEN
;
A
#
# COMPACT_ATOMS: atom_id res chain seq x y z
N PRO A 1 1.54 -24.22 19.58
CA PRO A 1 2.02 -22.84 19.83
C PRO A 1 1.65 -21.97 18.62
N LEU A 2 0.94 -20.86 18.83
CA LEU A 2 0.63 -19.93 17.74
C LEU A 2 1.88 -19.14 17.31
N ALA A 3 2.83 -18.95 18.23
CA ALA A 3 4.16 -18.45 17.94
C ALA A 3 5.19 -19.02 18.94
N SER A 4 6.47 -19.11 18.54
CA SER A 4 7.61 -19.29 19.45
C SER A 4 8.83 -18.52 18.95
N ILE A 5 9.64 -18.04 19.89
CA ILE A 5 10.88 -17.32 19.60
C ILE A 5 12.05 -18.03 20.29
N ASN A 6 13.13 -18.24 19.54
CA ASN A 6 14.44 -18.57 20.06
C ASN A 6 15.36 -17.39 19.76
N LEU A 7 16.04 -16.87 20.78
CA LEU A 7 16.89 -15.70 20.67
C LEU A 7 18.20 -15.99 21.40
N ASN A 8 19.31 -15.91 20.66
CA ASN A 8 20.65 -15.90 21.23
C ASN A 8 21.22 -14.50 21.04
N PHE A 9 21.79 -13.92 22.10
CA PHE A 9 22.47 -12.64 22.01
C PHE A 9 23.63 -12.56 23.00
N SER A 10 24.62 -11.76 22.65
CA SER A 10 25.74 -11.37 23.52
C SER A 10 25.97 -9.88 23.39
N GLY A 11 26.59 -9.26 24.39
CA GLY A 11 26.92 -7.84 24.33
C GLY A 11 27.80 -7.39 25.48
N ASP A 12 28.43 -6.24 25.27
CA ASP A 12 29.27 -5.52 26.22
C ASP A 12 29.13 -4.00 26.01
N ASP A 13 30.08 -3.22 26.52
CA ASP A 13 30.06 -1.75 26.40
C ASP A 13 30.28 -1.26 24.96
N ALA A 14 30.74 -2.12 24.03
CA ALA A 14 30.96 -1.78 22.64
C ALA A 14 29.74 -2.08 21.75
N GLY A 15 28.88 -3.02 22.12
CA GLY A 15 27.74 -3.38 21.29
C GLY A 15 26.96 -4.62 21.71
N ILE A 16 26.03 -5.01 20.83
CA ILE A 16 25.18 -6.20 20.93
C ILE A 16 25.32 -7.00 19.64
N GLU A 17 25.47 -8.31 19.78
CA GLU A 17 25.45 -9.27 18.69
C GLU A 17 24.28 -10.23 18.89
N ILE A 18 23.46 -10.38 17.86
CA ILE A 18 22.37 -11.34 17.76
C ILE A 18 22.75 -12.25 16.59
N PRO A 19 23.51 -13.32 16.84
CA PRO A 19 23.93 -14.22 15.76
C PRO A 19 22.78 -15.05 15.20
N GLU A 20 21.70 -15.22 15.98
CA GLU A 20 20.53 -15.98 15.54
C GLU A 20 19.30 -15.62 16.39
N MET A 21 18.24 -15.21 15.70
CA MET A 21 16.88 -15.15 16.19
C MET A 21 16.00 -15.98 15.25
N ILE A 22 15.28 -16.96 15.79
CA ILE A 22 14.30 -17.75 15.04
C ILE A 22 12.92 -17.50 15.64
N LEU A 23 12.04 -16.88 14.85
CA LEU A 23 10.63 -16.70 15.14
C LEU A 23 9.82 -17.68 14.29
N GLN A 24 9.05 -18.55 14.94
CA GLN A 24 8.04 -19.38 14.30
C GLN A 24 6.67 -18.76 14.55
N LEU A 25 5.91 -18.50 13.48
CA LEU A 25 4.55 -17.95 13.52
C LEU A 25 3.65 -18.80 12.62
N SER A 26 2.81 -19.65 13.21
CA SER A 26 2.05 -20.67 12.48
C SER A 26 2.95 -21.54 11.60
N ASN A 27 2.94 -21.34 10.28
CA ASN A 27 3.78 -22.06 9.31
C ASN A 27 4.98 -21.23 8.81
N SER A 28 5.08 -19.99 9.28
CA SER A 28 6.14 -19.04 8.95
C SER A 28 7.33 -19.28 9.85
N THR A 29 8.52 -19.31 9.27
CA THR A 29 9.80 -19.22 9.97
C THR A 29 10.49 -17.95 9.52
N ILE A 30 10.92 -17.14 10.49
CA ILE A 30 11.67 -15.92 10.29
C ILE A 30 12.99 -16.12 11.04
N GLU A 31 14.08 -16.10 10.30
CA GLU A 31 15.44 -16.14 10.81
C GLU A 31 16.02 -14.73 10.68
N ALA A 32 16.64 -14.24 11.74
CA ALA A 32 17.25 -12.93 11.75
C ALA A 32 18.59 -12.96 12.46
N GLU A 33 19.56 -12.25 11.90
CA GLU A 33 20.81 -11.90 12.55
C GLU A 33 20.94 -10.38 12.60
N ALA A 34 21.56 -9.87 13.65
CA ALA A 34 21.80 -8.45 13.80
C ALA A 34 23.07 -8.16 14.59
N ASN A 35 23.74 -7.07 14.25
CA ASN A 35 24.85 -6.52 15.00
C ASN A 35 24.59 -5.04 15.26
N VAL A 36 24.80 -4.61 16.49
CA VAL A 36 24.67 -3.22 16.91
C VAL A 36 25.98 -2.80 17.56
N ASN A 37 26.73 -1.94 16.88
CA ASN A 37 27.89 -1.27 17.46
C ASN A 37 27.45 0.06 18.05
N PHE A 38 27.69 0.27 19.34
CA PHE A 38 27.34 1.53 19.98
C PHE A 38 28.24 2.67 19.50
N ALA A 39 27.74 3.89 19.60
CA ALA A 39 28.49 5.08 19.23
C ALA A 39 29.79 5.17 20.06
N SER A 40 30.90 5.49 19.40
CA SER A 40 32.22 5.60 20.02
C SER A 40 32.95 6.85 19.52
N GLY A 41 33.13 7.81 20.42
CA GLY A 41 33.75 9.10 20.09
C GLY A 41 32.93 9.88 19.07
N LEU A 42 33.44 9.99 17.84
CA LEU A 42 32.79 10.68 16.72
C LEU A 42 32.08 9.71 15.76
N GLN A 43 32.14 8.40 16.00
CA GLN A 43 31.46 7.42 15.18
C GLN A 43 30.02 7.24 15.69
N PRO A 44 28.99 7.39 14.83
CA PRO A 44 27.62 7.08 15.21
C PRO A 44 27.47 5.59 15.49
N ALA A 45 26.34 5.20 16.11
CA ALA A 45 26.03 3.78 16.26
C ALA A 45 25.87 3.14 14.86
N ASN A 46 26.25 1.88 14.69
CA ASN A 46 26.10 1.16 13.42
C ASN A 46 25.27 -0.09 13.67
N ILE A 47 24.23 -0.27 12.87
CA ILE A 47 23.33 -1.41 12.94
C ILE A 47 23.44 -2.16 11.61
N SER A 48 23.76 -3.45 11.67
CA SER A 48 23.59 -4.34 10.53
C SER A 48 22.58 -5.42 10.84
N TYR A 49 21.76 -5.80 9.87
CA TYR A 49 20.82 -6.89 10.06
C TYR A 49 20.55 -7.64 8.74
N GLU A 50 20.24 -8.93 8.88
CA GLU A 50 19.71 -9.75 7.79
C GLU A 50 18.50 -10.50 8.32
N ILE A 51 17.40 -10.46 7.58
CA ILE A 51 16.16 -11.17 7.89
C ILE A 51 15.82 -12.05 6.70
N VAL A 52 15.64 -13.34 6.95
CA VAL A 52 15.20 -14.31 5.95
C VAL A 52 13.93 -14.99 6.44
N SER A 53 12.94 -15.12 5.57
CA SER A 53 11.72 -15.84 5.88
C SER A 53 11.25 -16.68 4.69
N ASN A 54 10.61 -17.80 4.99
CA ASN A 54 9.93 -18.62 4.00
C ASN A 54 8.61 -17.96 3.58
N GLN A 55 7.48 -18.44 4.10
CA GLN A 55 6.17 -17.90 3.86
C GLN A 55 5.73 -17.06 5.06
N ILE A 56 5.20 -15.87 4.82
CA ILE A 56 4.50 -15.07 5.82
C ILE A 56 3.04 -14.95 5.38
N ASP A 57 2.10 -15.32 6.26
CA ASP A 57 0.67 -15.09 6.06
C ASP A 57 0.19 -13.96 6.99
N LEU A 58 -0.05 -12.79 6.39
CA LEU A 58 -0.57 -11.61 7.08
C LEU A 58 -2.10 -11.58 7.12
N THR A 59 -2.79 -12.45 6.36
CA THR A 59 -4.27 -12.48 6.27
C THR A 59 -4.96 -12.52 7.63
N PRO A 60 -4.49 -13.31 8.63
CA PRO A 60 -5.13 -13.32 9.95
C PRO A 60 -5.00 -12.00 10.73
N PHE A 61 -4.07 -11.13 10.35
CA PHE A 61 -3.76 -9.87 11.02
C PHE A 61 -4.33 -8.66 10.28
N LEU A 62 -4.64 -8.82 8.99
CA LEU A 62 -5.38 -7.86 8.20
C LEU A 62 -6.85 -8.04 8.54
N ALA A 63 -7.32 -7.35 9.59
CA ALA A 63 -8.74 -7.30 9.89
C ALA A 63 -9.49 -6.95 8.60
N SER A 64 -10.46 -7.78 8.19
CA SER A 64 -11.49 -7.30 7.29
C SER A 64 -12.09 -6.12 8.02
N SER A 65 -11.81 -4.91 7.55
CA SER A 65 -12.56 -3.72 7.95
C SER A 65 -13.95 -3.89 7.37
N THR A 66 -14.71 -4.83 7.95
CA THR A 66 -16.15 -4.87 7.89
C THR A 66 -16.55 -3.54 8.49
N SER A 67 -16.86 -2.58 7.61
CA SER A 67 -17.74 -1.49 7.97
C SER A 67 -18.88 -2.15 8.72
N GLU A 68 -19.00 -1.88 10.02
CA GLU A 68 -20.17 -2.28 10.79
C GLU A 68 -21.38 -1.86 9.95
N GLU A 69 -22.10 -2.84 9.41
CA GLU A 69 -23.39 -2.62 8.80
C GLU A 69 -24.19 -1.83 9.82
N ILE A 70 -24.49 -0.57 9.52
CA ILE A 70 -25.54 0.15 10.19
C ILE A 70 -26.77 -0.73 10.04
N PRO A 71 -27.37 -1.23 11.13
CA PRO A 71 -28.55 -2.07 11.01
C PRO A 71 -29.61 -1.24 10.30
N THR A 72 -30.00 -1.66 9.09
CA THR A 72 -31.18 -1.16 8.41
C THR A 72 -32.39 -1.65 9.17
N ASP A 73 -32.77 -0.91 10.21
CA ASP A 73 -34.07 -1.08 10.85
C ASP A 73 -35.16 -0.73 9.82
N GLU A 74 -35.95 -1.75 9.47
CA GLU A 74 -37.13 -1.64 8.63
C GLU A 74 -38.11 -0.61 9.21
N VAL A 75 -38.38 0.46 8.45
CA VAL A 75 -39.46 1.39 8.77
C VAL A 75 -40.79 0.74 8.40
N THR A 76 -41.46 0.14 9.39
CA THR A 76 -42.90 -0.16 9.30
C THR A 76 -43.68 1.08 9.71
N ALA A 77 -44.51 1.60 8.80
CA ALA A 77 -45.36 2.75 9.05
C ALA A 77 -46.47 2.43 10.08
N GLY A 78 -46.48 3.17 11.19
CA GLY A 78 -47.55 3.17 12.18
C GLY A 78 -47.54 4.48 12.97
N ALA A 79 -48.60 5.26 12.83
CA ALA A 79 -48.76 6.56 13.45
C ALA A 79 -48.94 6.46 14.97
N ASP A 80 -48.10 7.16 15.75
CA ASP A 80 -48.56 7.95 16.89
C ASP A 80 -47.52 9.01 17.29
N ASN A 81 -48.01 10.11 17.85
CA ASN A 81 -47.29 11.35 18.11
C ASN A 81 -46.36 11.24 19.32
N VAL A 82 -45.06 11.49 19.13
CA VAL A 82 -44.14 11.92 20.21
C VAL A 82 -43.33 13.11 19.71
N ALA A 83 -43.33 14.18 20.51
CA ALA A 83 -42.65 15.44 20.25
C ALA A 83 -41.15 15.22 20.03
N ILE A 84 -40.63 15.77 18.93
CA ILE A 84 -39.22 15.79 18.59
C ILE A 84 -38.65 17.07 19.21
N GLU A 85 -37.97 16.96 20.35
CA GLU A 85 -37.00 17.99 20.75
C GLU A 85 -35.73 17.81 19.90
N PRO A 86 -35.11 18.89 19.39
CA PRO A 86 -33.89 18.78 18.63
C PRO A 86 -32.73 18.47 19.58
N THR A 87 -32.41 17.18 19.72
CA THR A 87 -31.13 16.76 20.31
C THR A 87 -30.04 16.94 19.25
N ASP A 88 -29.57 18.17 19.09
CA ASP A 88 -28.29 18.48 18.44
C ASP A 88 -27.15 18.04 19.37
N THR A 89 -26.90 16.73 19.43
CA THR A 89 -25.58 16.24 19.84
C THR A 89 -24.91 15.63 18.62
N VAL A 90 -24.45 16.51 17.73
CA VAL A 90 -23.35 16.17 16.84
C VAL A 90 -22.16 15.88 17.75
N THR A 91 -21.86 14.60 17.97
CA THR A 91 -20.56 14.21 18.51
C THR A 91 -19.51 14.83 17.57
N PRO A 92 -18.66 15.76 18.05
CA PRO A 92 -17.64 16.34 17.19
C PRO A 92 -16.78 15.20 16.67
N ALA A 93 -16.53 15.21 15.35
CA ALA A 93 -15.56 14.30 14.75
C ALA A 93 -14.26 14.37 15.56
N PRO A 94 -13.60 13.23 15.84
CA PRO A 94 -12.31 13.23 16.50
C PRO A 94 -11.37 14.22 15.79
N PRO A 95 -10.56 15.00 16.54
CA PRO A 95 -9.54 15.83 15.92
C PRO A 95 -8.67 14.96 14.99
N PRO A 96 -8.23 15.49 13.83
CA PRO A 96 -7.29 14.78 12.98
C PRO A 96 -6.12 14.27 13.82
N ALA A 97 -5.73 13.01 13.62
CA ALA A 97 -4.57 12.46 14.30
C ALA A 97 -3.34 13.33 14.01
N ALA A 98 -2.62 13.71 15.05
CA ALA A 98 -1.37 14.45 14.88
C ALA A 98 -0.40 13.62 14.03
N GLY A 99 0.23 14.25 13.04
CA GLY A 99 1.20 13.60 12.17
C GLY A 99 2.39 13.06 12.98
N THR A 100 2.95 11.93 12.55
CA THR A 100 4.14 11.36 13.19
C THR A 100 5.35 12.21 12.82
N PRO A 101 6.11 12.73 13.80
CA PRO A 101 7.26 13.58 13.51
C PRO A 101 8.38 12.78 12.83
N ILE A 102 9.04 13.41 11.87
CA ILE A 102 10.26 12.90 11.24
C ILE A 102 11.42 13.41 12.07
N SER A 103 12.07 12.52 12.80
CA SER A 103 13.21 12.90 13.63
C SER A 103 14.50 12.87 12.81
N SER A 104 14.94 14.05 12.37
CA SER A 104 16.28 14.24 11.82
C SER A 104 17.36 13.80 12.81
N GLU A 105 17.16 14.03 14.10
CA GLU A 105 18.05 13.55 15.16
C GLU A 105 18.22 12.02 15.14
N LEU A 106 17.13 11.27 14.97
CA LEU A 106 17.20 9.80 14.86
C LEU A 106 18.00 9.38 13.63
N LEU A 107 17.69 9.92 12.44
CA LEU A 107 18.40 9.58 11.20
C LEU A 107 19.89 9.90 11.24
N ASN A 108 20.30 10.91 12.03
CA ASN A 108 21.70 11.27 12.20
C ASN A 108 22.40 10.54 13.36
N SER A 109 21.67 9.79 14.19
CA SER A 109 22.22 9.16 15.40
C SER A 109 22.77 7.75 15.18
N PHE A 110 22.38 7.10 14.08
CA PHE A 110 22.83 5.76 13.75
C PHE A 110 22.90 5.55 12.23
N ASN A 111 23.82 4.69 11.82
CA ASN A 111 23.86 4.14 10.47
C ASN A 111 23.18 2.76 10.47
N VAL A 112 22.55 2.41 9.36
CA VAL A 112 21.93 1.10 9.16
C VAL A 112 22.38 0.54 7.82
N ILE A 113 22.68 -0.75 7.79
CA ILE A 113 22.70 -1.52 6.54
C ILE A 113 21.98 -2.83 6.78
N GLY A 114 21.07 -3.21 5.90
CA GLY A 114 20.41 -4.50 6.08
C GLY A 114 19.58 -4.94 4.90
N SER A 115 19.16 -6.20 4.99
CA SER A 115 18.35 -6.84 3.96
C SER A 115 17.25 -7.69 4.57
N ILE A 116 16.13 -7.76 3.86
CA ILE A 116 14.99 -8.60 4.18
C ILE A 116 14.68 -9.43 2.93
N ALA A 117 14.75 -10.75 3.06
CA ALA A 117 14.38 -11.71 2.02
C ALA A 117 13.18 -12.54 2.49
N ILE A 118 12.08 -12.53 1.74
CA ILE A 118 10.88 -13.33 2.04
C ILE A 118 10.52 -14.12 0.79
N GLU A 119 10.49 -15.45 0.88
CA GLU A 119 10.17 -16.31 -0.27
C GLU A 119 8.74 -16.05 -0.77
N SER A 120 7.76 -15.96 0.13
CA SER A 120 6.39 -15.61 -0.22
C SER A 120 5.66 -14.86 0.90
N LEU A 121 4.87 -13.86 0.52
CA LEU A 121 3.97 -13.13 1.41
C LEU A 121 2.54 -13.29 0.90
N LEU A 122 1.64 -13.71 1.79
CA LEU A 122 0.20 -13.74 1.55
C LEU A 122 -0.46 -12.64 2.41
N ALA A 123 -1.25 -11.80 1.76
CA ALA A 123 -2.04 -10.76 2.41
C ALA A 123 -3.45 -10.76 1.78
N ASN A 124 -4.41 -11.38 2.46
CA ASN A 124 -5.74 -11.69 1.89
C ASN A 124 -5.60 -12.56 0.63
N GLU A 125 -6.14 -12.13 -0.50
CA GLU A 125 -5.96 -12.81 -1.79
C GLU A 125 -4.65 -12.44 -2.52
N PHE A 126 -3.86 -11.53 -1.97
CA PHE A 126 -2.66 -11.03 -2.62
C PHE A 126 -1.44 -11.87 -2.28
N GLN A 127 -0.83 -12.47 -3.30
CA GLN A 127 0.40 -13.23 -3.17
C GLN A 127 1.57 -12.52 -3.84
N PHE A 128 2.63 -12.33 -3.07
CA PHE A 128 3.92 -11.82 -3.51
C PHE A 128 4.97 -12.91 -3.34
N THR A 129 5.92 -12.98 -4.26
CA THR A 129 6.99 -13.99 -4.23
C THR A 129 8.34 -13.38 -4.57
N GLY A 130 9.38 -13.83 -3.86
CA GLY A 130 10.75 -13.34 -4.03
C GLY A 130 10.94 -11.90 -3.56
N ILE A 131 10.38 -11.53 -2.40
CA ILE A 131 10.56 -10.18 -1.84
C ILE A 131 11.99 -10.04 -1.36
N ASN A 132 12.70 -9.04 -1.88
CA ASN A 132 14.02 -8.66 -1.42
C ASN A 132 14.05 -7.13 -1.22
N ILE A 133 14.26 -6.70 0.03
CA ILE A 133 14.31 -5.30 0.43
C ILE A 133 15.71 -5.01 0.98
N PHE A 134 16.32 -3.93 0.53
CA PHE A 134 17.56 -3.40 1.10
C PHE A 134 17.28 -2.08 1.80
N THR A 135 17.87 -1.88 2.96
CA THR A 135 17.78 -0.61 3.70
C THR A 135 19.17 -0.09 4.01
N ASN A 136 19.38 1.20 3.80
CA ASN A 136 20.60 1.89 4.19
C ASN A 136 20.23 3.20 4.90
N ILE A 137 20.86 3.48 6.04
CA ILE A 137 20.87 4.81 6.64
C ILE A 137 22.31 5.24 6.79
N GLU A 138 22.65 6.37 6.20
CA GLU A 138 23.98 6.96 6.29
C GLU A 138 23.84 8.48 6.24
N ASP A 139 24.54 9.17 7.14
CA ASP A 139 24.60 10.64 7.19
C ASP A 139 23.22 11.33 7.18
N GLY A 140 22.24 10.79 7.90
CA GLY A 140 20.89 11.39 7.99
C GLY A 140 19.99 11.11 6.79
N VAL A 141 20.39 10.21 5.88
CA VAL A 141 19.60 9.80 4.71
C VAL A 141 19.24 8.33 4.82
N LEU A 142 17.94 8.03 4.72
CA LEU A 142 17.41 6.68 4.57
C LEU A 142 17.17 6.38 3.09
N ASP A 143 17.70 5.27 2.61
CA ASP A 143 17.40 4.66 1.32
C ASP A 143 16.79 3.27 1.54
N VAL A 144 15.67 2.98 0.89
CA VAL A 144 14.99 1.68 0.89
C VAL A 144 14.77 1.26 -0.55
N GLU A 145 15.25 0.08 -0.93
CA GLU A 145 15.12 -0.47 -2.28
C GLU A 145 14.36 -1.80 -2.23
N LEU A 146 13.31 -1.90 -3.04
CA LEU A 146 12.56 -3.12 -3.30
C LEU A 146 12.99 -3.66 -4.67
N GLN A 147 13.72 -4.78 -4.67
CA GLN A 147 14.01 -5.52 -5.90
C GLN A 147 12.72 -6.03 -6.55
N PRO A 148 12.71 -6.33 -7.86
CA PRO A 148 11.55 -6.89 -8.53
C PRO A 148 10.94 -8.09 -7.81
N VAL A 149 9.73 -7.90 -7.29
CA VAL A 149 8.90 -8.92 -6.63
C VAL A 149 7.85 -9.39 -7.61
N SER A 150 7.65 -10.71 -7.71
CA SER A 150 6.61 -11.25 -8.59
C SER A 150 5.24 -11.24 -7.91
N ALA A 151 4.23 -10.69 -8.58
CA ALA A 151 2.84 -10.62 -8.12
C ALA A 151 1.88 -10.57 -9.30
N PHE A 152 0.77 -11.32 -9.26
CA PHE A 152 -0.29 -11.33 -10.30
C PHE A 152 0.25 -11.46 -11.73
N GLU A 153 1.12 -12.45 -11.95
CA GLU A 153 1.82 -12.70 -13.23
C GLU A 153 2.80 -11.59 -13.70
N GLY A 154 2.83 -10.45 -13.01
CA GLY A 154 3.71 -9.31 -13.25
C GLY A 154 4.80 -9.14 -12.19
N SER A 155 5.37 -7.94 -12.15
CA SER A 155 6.41 -7.58 -11.19
C SER A 155 6.24 -6.18 -10.61
N ILE A 156 6.73 -5.99 -9.38
CA ILE A 156 6.71 -4.72 -8.65
C ILE A 156 8.12 -4.44 -8.15
N ALA A 157 8.65 -3.26 -8.42
CA ALA A 157 9.92 -2.78 -7.90
C ALA A 157 9.77 -1.33 -7.45
N GLY A 158 10.65 -0.85 -6.57
CA GLY A 158 10.58 0.54 -6.15
C GLY A 158 11.72 0.97 -5.27
N ASN A 159 11.82 2.26 -5.05
CA ASN A 159 12.78 2.87 -4.15
C ASN A 159 12.14 4.03 -3.40
N ILE A 160 12.54 4.17 -2.14
CA ILE A 160 12.15 5.26 -1.26
C ILE A 160 13.43 5.87 -0.71
N ARG A 161 13.52 7.20 -0.73
CA ARG A 161 14.62 7.93 -0.11
C ARG A 161 14.07 9.06 0.73
N LEU A 162 14.52 9.14 1.98
CA LEU A 162 14.18 10.20 2.93
C LEU A 162 15.46 10.90 3.39
N ASP A 163 15.63 12.16 2.99
CA ASP A 163 16.75 13.02 3.38
C ASP A 163 16.34 13.91 4.55
N GLY A 164 16.78 13.54 5.75
CA GLY A 164 16.48 14.25 7.00
C GLY A 164 17.53 15.27 7.43
N ARG A 165 18.43 15.70 6.53
CA ARG A 165 19.54 16.61 6.89
C ARG A 165 19.12 18.07 7.04
N ASN A 166 17.93 18.43 6.54
CA ASN A 166 17.36 19.77 6.66
C ASN A 166 16.22 19.78 7.69
N GLU A 167 15.73 20.97 8.05
CA GLU A 167 14.59 21.13 8.96
C GLU A 167 13.34 20.43 8.41
N ASP A 168 13.02 20.67 7.14
CA ASP A 168 12.04 19.90 6.40
C ASP A 168 12.73 18.73 5.70
N ALA A 169 12.32 17.50 6.02
CA ALA A 169 12.86 16.31 5.40
C ALA A 169 12.31 16.16 3.98
N ALA A 170 13.17 15.79 3.02
CA ALA A 170 12.77 15.55 1.64
C ALA A 170 12.55 14.06 1.39
N LEU A 171 11.35 13.68 0.98
CA LEU A 171 10.99 12.32 0.60
C LEU A 171 10.91 12.22 -0.93
N SER A 172 11.52 11.20 -1.52
CA SER A 172 11.31 10.80 -2.90
C SER A 172 10.93 9.32 -2.99
N THR A 173 9.93 9.01 -3.79
CA THR A 173 9.40 7.66 -3.99
C THR A 173 9.28 7.38 -5.47
N GLN A 174 9.89 6.29 -5.92
CA GLN A 174 9.64 5.74 -7.24
C GLN A 174 9.13 4.31 -7.11
N LEU A 175 8.10 3.97 -7.89
CA LEU A 175 7.50 2.64 -7.92
C LEU A 175 7.19 2.28 -9.37
N SER A 176 7.61 1.09 -9.79
CA SER A 176 7.32 0.53 -11.09
C SER A 176 6.56 -0.78 -10.92
N VAL A 177 5.42 -0.87 -11.57
CA VAL A 177 4.62 -2.09 -11.72
C VAL A 177 4.64 -2.45 -13.19
N SER A 178 4.99 -3.68 -13.52
CA SER A 178 5.00 -4.15 -14.90
C SER A 178 4.15 -5.39 -15.09
N GLN A 179 3.30 -5.34 -16.11
CA GLN A 179 2.52 -6.47 -16.62
C GLN A 179 1.69 -7.20 -15.57
N LEU A 180 1.11 -6.46 -14.62
CA LEU A 180 0.27 -7.02 -13.58
C LEU A 180 -1.10 -7.40 -14.18
N ASN A 181 -1.53 -8.65 -14.03
CA ASN A 181 -2.82 -9.08 -14.56
C ASN A 181 -4.00 -8.42 -13.81
N VAL A 182 -4.75 -7.56 -14.51
CA VAL A 182 -5.86 -6.78 -13.95
C VAL A 182 -6.96 -7.67 -13.37
N ILE A 183 -7.16 -8.87 -13.92
CA ILE A 183 -8.24 -9.75 -13.44
C ILE A 183 -7.99 -10.26 -12.02
N ASP A 184 -6.72 -10.39 -11.64
CA ASP A 184 -6.36 -10.87 -10.31
C ASP A 184 -6.52 -9.77 -9.24
N LEU A 185 -6.65 -8.50 -9.65
CA LEU A 185 -6.99 -7.37 -8.77
C LEU A 185 -8.50 -7.21 -8.55
N ALA A 186 -9.33 -7.84 -9.39
CA ALA A 186 -10.78 -7.70 -9.38
C ALA A 186 -11.46 -8.04 -8.04
N PRO A 187 -11.02 -9.08 -7.28
CA PRO A 187 -11.60 -9.39 -5.97
C PRO A 187 -11.55 -8.21 -4.99
N SER A 188 -10.48 -7.42 -5.06
CA SER A 188 -10.21 -6.32 -4.14
C SER A 188 -10.61 -4.95 -4.70
N VAL A 189 -10.73 -4.83 -6.03
CA VAL A 189 -11.16 -3.61 -6.72
C VAL A 189 -12.33 -3.94 -7.65
N SER A 190 -13.53 -4.00 -7.10
CA SER A 190 -14.76 -4.39 -7.81
C SER A 190 -15.05 -3.59 -9.10
N ARG A 191 -14.51 -2.38 -9.22
CA ARG A 191 -14.60 -1.54 -10.44
C ARG A 191 -13.81 -2.12 -11.62
N LEU A 192 -12.89 -3.05 -11.39
CA LEU A 192 -12.08 -3.71 -12.42
C LEU A 192 -12.70 -5.02 -12.93
N ASN A 193 -13.81 -5.49 -12.35
CA ASN A 193 -14.47 -6.76 -12.73
C ASN A 193 -14.84 -6.87 -14.22
N SER A 194 -15.01 -5.74 -14.90
CA SER A 194 -15.36 -5.69 -16.32
C SER A 194 -14.16 -5.42 -17.23
N VAL A 195 -12.94 -5.32 -16.69
CA VAL A 195 -11.72 -4.98 -17.42
C VAL A 195 -10.73 -6.13 -17.35
N THR A 196 -10.18 -6.53 -18.50
CA THR A 196 -9.05 -7.46 -18.59
C THR A 196 -7.84 -6.73 -19.14
N GLY A 197 -6.64 -7.30 -18.99
CA GLY A 197 -5.40 -6.80 -19.59
C GLY A 197 -4.24 -6.82 -18.61
N ASN A 198 -3.10 -6.31 -19.06
CA ASN A 198 -1.89 -6.22 -18.24
C ASN A 198 -1.66 -4.75 -17.88
N LEU A 199 -1.51 -4.48 -16.58
CA LEU A 199 -1.33 -3.16 -16.01
C LEU A 199 0.17 -2.87 -15.82
N ASP A 200 0.62 -1.78 -16.42
CA ASP A 200 1.87 -1.11 -16.10
C ASP A 200 1.56 0.19 -15.33
N VAL A 201 2.33 0.46 -14.27
CA VAL A 201 2.22 1.70 -13.48
C VAL A 201 3.62 2.23 -13.22
N GLU A 202 3.82 3.52 -13.45
CA GLU A 202 5.03 4.23 -13.02
C GLU A 202 4.63 5.38 -12.09
N VAL A 203 5.23 5.42 -10.91
CA VAL A 203 5.01 6.44 -9.88
C VAL A 203 6.33 7.15 -9.64
N ASP A 204 6.33 8.48 -9.71
CA ASP A 204 7.44 9.33 -9.30
C ASP A 204 6.88 10.47 -8.45
N LEU A 205 7.14 10.41 -7.15
CA LEU A 205 6.59 11.33 -6.16
C LEU A 205 7.70 11.96 -5.32
N SER A 206 7.50 13.21 -4.96
CA SER A 206 8.35 13.96 -4.04
C SER A 206 7.50 14.71 -3.01
N ALA A 207 7.99 14.81 -1.78
CA ALA A 207 7.35 15.52 -0.68
C ALA A 207 8.39 16.16 0.25
N SER A 208 7.97 17.15 1.05
CA SER A 208 8.82 17.84 2.01
C SER A 208 8.05 18.19 3.29
N GLY A 209 8.62 17.92 4.46
CA GLY A 209 7.97 18.29 5.73
C GLY A 209 8.67 17.74 6.96
N GLN A 210 8.18 18.13 8.13
CA GLN A 210 8.70 17.75 9.45
C GLN A 210 7.93 16.59 10.07
N ASN A 211 6.79 16.22 9.50
CA ASN A 211 5.96 15.11 9.94
C ASN A 211 5.19 14.47 8.78
N SER A 212 4.56 13.32 9.04
CA SER A 212 3.82 12.56 8.04
C SER A 212 2.71 13.35 7.35
N ASN A 213 2.05 14.27 8.05
CA ASN A 213 0.94 15.04 7.47
C ASN A 213 1.48 16.09 6.50
N GLU A 214 2.55 16.81 6.88
CA GLU A 214 3.21 17.77 5.99
C GLU A 214 3.80 17.12 4.74
N LEU A 215 4.35 15.90 4.85
CA LEU A 215 4.75 15.14 3.67
C LEU A 215 3.54 14.82 2.76
N MET A 216 2.41 14.45 3.35
CA MET A 216 1.19 14.12 2.59
C MET A 216 0.59 15.37 1.92
N ASP A 217 0.64 16.52 2.59
CA ASP A 217 0.12 17.80 2.12
C ASP A 217 1.06 18.47 1.10
N SER A 218 2.34 18.08 1.04
CA SER A 218 3.32 18.62 0.09
C SER A 218 3.59 17.70 -1.10
N LEU A 219 2.85 16.59 -1.22
CA LEU A 219 3.07 15.61 -2.28
C LEU A 219 2.96 16.25 -3.67
N THR A 220 3.99 16.03 -4.48
CA THR A 220 4.08 16.47 -5.87
C THR A 220 4.62 15.35 -6.75
N GLY A 221 4.37 15.42 -8.05
CA GLY A 221 4.89 14.46 -9.01
C GLY A 221 3.79 13.83 -9.85
N SER A 222 3.98 12.59 -10.29
CA SER A 222 3.05 11.95 -11.20
C SER A 222 2.93 10.44 -10.99
N THR A 223 1.77 9.93 -11.33
CA THR A 223 1.55 8.50 -11.56
C THR A 223 1.06 8.34 -12.99
N THR A 224 1.68 7.47 -13.77
CA THR A 224 1.21 7.08 -15.10
C THR A 224 0.81 5.62 -15.06
N PHE A 225 -0.22 5.26 -15.82
CA PHE A 225 -0.63 3.87 -15.95
C PHE A 225 -1.03 3.57 -17.39
N ALA A 226 -0.83 2.32 -17.79
CA ALA A 226 -1.29 1.78 -19.06
C ALA A 226 -1.81 0.36 -18.84
N ILE A 227 -2.95 0.05 -19.45
CA ILE A 227 -3.50 -1.30 -19.51
C ILE A 227 -3.41 -1.75 -20.95
N THR A 228 -2.50 -2.67 -21.22
CA THR A 228 -2.29 -3.25 -22.56
C THR A 228 -3.14 -4.49 -22.76
N GLU A 229 -3.41 -4.82 -24.03
CA GLU A 229 -4.18 -6.01 -24.43
C GLU A 229 -5.57 -6.10 -23.77
N ASN A 230 -6.18 -4.94 -23.55
CA ASN A 230 -7.33 -4.85 -22.68
C ASN A 230 -8.65 -5.14 -23.39
N SER A 231 -9.62 -5.57 -22.60
CA SER A 231 -11.00 -5.70 -23.02
C SER A 231 -11.96 -5.24 -21.94
N VAL A 232 -13.09 -4.67 -22.35
CA VAL A 232 -14.12 -4.14 -21.46
C VAL A 232 -15.45 -4.82 -21.76
N ASP A 233 -16.04 -5.48 -20.76
CA ASP A 233 -17.40 -6.00 -20.82
C ASP A 233 -18.40 -4.86 -20.66
N ILE A 234 -19.18 -4.61 -21.72
CA ILE A 234 -20.23 -3.59 -21.78
C ILE A 234 -21.63 -4.20 -21.80
N GLY A 235 -21.79 -5.50 -21.49
CA GLY A 235 -23.06 -6.22 -21.59
C GLY A 235 -24.19 -5.55 -20.79
N VAL A 236 -23.90 -5.10 -19.57
CA VAL A 236 -24.87 -4.35 -18.73
C VAL A 236 -25.25 -3.02 -19.36
N ILE A 237 -24.26 -2.28 -19.88
CA ILE A 237 -24.48 -0.99 -20.56
C ILE A 237 -25.36 -1.21 -21.81
N LYS A 238 -25.01 -2.21 -22.63
CA LYS A 238 -25.77 -2.61 -23.82
C LYS A 238 -27.22 -2.98 -23.46
N GLN A 239 -27.46 -3.72 -22.39
CA GLN A 239 -28.82 -4.06 -21.93
C GLN A 239 -29.64 -2.81 -21.59
N VAL A 240 -29.07 -1.87 -20.83
CA VAL A 240 -29.75 -0.61 -20.46
C VAL A 240 -30.11 0.20 -21.71
N PHE A 241 -29.16 0.40 -22.62
CA PHE A 241 -29.40 1.15 -23.84
C PHE A 241 -30.38 0.43 -24.80
N THR A 242 -30.35 -0.90 -24.85
CA THR A 242 -31.32 -1.69 -25.61
C THR A 242 -32.75 -1.48 -25.07
N ALA A 243 -32.94 -1.54 -23.74
CA ALA A 243 -34.23 -1.33 -23.09
C ALA A 243 -34.78 0.09 -23.31
N ILE A 244 -33.92 1.13 -23.20
CA ILE A 244 -34.30 2.52 -23.52
C ILE A 244 -34.70 2.62 -24.99
N SER A 245 -33.93 1.99 -25.89
CA SER A 245 -34.18 2.08 -27.32
C SER A 245 -35.46 1.37 -27.77
N ALA A 246 -35.89 0.32 -27.06
CA ALA A 246 -37.15 -0.37 -27.31
C ALA A 246 -38.38 0.54 -27.04
N LEU A 247 -38.21 1.64 -26.29
CA LEU A 247 -39.23 2.65 -26.06
C LEU A 247 -39.28 3.73 -27.16
N SER A 248 -38.31 3.73 -28.09
CA SER A 248 -38.24 4.68 -29.21
C SER A 248 -38.98 4.15 -30.45
N PRO A 249 -39.85 4.95 -31.09
CA PRO A 249 -40.56 4.54 -32.30
C PRO A 249 -39.64 4.42 -33.54
N THR A 250 -38.41 4.93 -33.46
CA THR A 250 -37.36 4.73 -34.47
C THR A 250 -36.38 3.70 -33.92
N GLY A 251 -36.47 2.45 -34.40
CA GLY A 251 -35.63 1.33 -33.91
C GLY A 251 -34.13 1.65 -33.89
N SER A 252 -33.36 0.91 -33.07
CA SER A 252 -31.95 1.19 -32.81
C SER A 252 -31.00 0.09 -33.31
N THR A 253 -29.74 0.44 -33.49
CA THR A 253 -28.65 -0.48 -33.86
C THR A 253 -27.89 -1.02 -32.64
N ILE A 254 -28.36 -0.74 -31.42
CA ILE A 254 -27.63 -1.02 -30.17
C ILE A 254 -27.56 -2.53 -29.88
N GLU A 255 -28.57 -3.29 -30.31
CA GLU A 255 -28.60 -4.75 -30.20
C GLU A 255 -27.40 -5.42 -30.92
N GLN A 256 -26.84 -4.76 -31.93
CA GLN A 256 -25.72 -5.27 -32.74
C GLN A 256 -24.36 -5.02 -32.10
N TRP A 257 -24.28 -4.24 -31.02
CA TRP A 257 -23.02 -4.00 -30.33
C TRP A 257 -22.48 -5.31 -29.75
N PRO A 258 -21.15 -5.53 -29.77
CA PRO A 258 -20.58 -6.65 -29.06
C PRO A 258 -20.76 -6.47 -27.56
N ASP A 259 -20.81 -7.57 -26.80
CA ASP A 259 -20.83 -7.49 -25.35
C ASP A 259 -19.46 -7.11 -24.78
N VAL A 260 -18.38 -7.32 -25.54
CA VAL A 260 -17.00 -6.99 -25.17
C VAL A 260 -16.37 -6.09 -26.23
N ILE A 261 -15.76 -5.00 -25.79
CA ILE A 261 -14.94 -4.11 -26.63
C ILE A 261 -13.47 -4.37 -26.29
N ARG A 262 -12.61 -4.43 -27.32
CA ARG A 262 -11.16 -4.59 -27.15
C ARG A 262 -10.45 -3.30 -27.50
N PHE A 263 -9.43 -2.95 -26.73
CA PHE A 263 -8.54 -1.83 -27.02
C PHE A 263 -7.10 -2.34 -27.04
N ALA A 264 -6.24 -1.70 -27.83
CA ALA A 264 -4.82 -2.00 -27.80
C ALA A 264 -4.20 -1.55 -26.47
N GLU A 265 -4.62 -0.37 -25.99
CA GLU A 265 -4.13 0.26 -24.80
C GLU A 265 -5.20 1.19 -24.21
N LEU A 266 -5.27 1.26 -22.88
CA LEU A 266 -5.99 2.26 -22.12
C LEU A 266 -5.03 2.84 -21.09
N GLY A 267 -4.66 4.11 -21.23
CA GLY A 267 -3.69 4.74 -20.36
C GLY A 267 -4.17 6.07 -19.82
N GLY A 268 -3.48 6.54 -18.80
CA GLY A 268 -3.75 7.81 -18.14
C GLY A 268 -2.62 8.23 -17.23
N PHE A 269 -2.76 9.42 -16.66
CA PHE A 269 -1.84 9.92 -15.66
C PHE A 269 -2.58 10.75 -14.61
N ILE A 270 -1.99 10.81 -13.42
CA ILE A 270 -2.41 11.63 -12.28
C ILE A 270 -1.22 12.53 -11.98
N LEU A 271 -1.47 13.83 -11.82
CA LEU A 271 -0.48 14.79 -11.35
C LEU A 271 -0.82 15.18 -9.92
N PHE A 272 0.19 15.24 -9.07
CA PHE A 272 0.09 15.76 -7.72
C PHE A 272 0.76 17.13 -7.67
N ASN A 273 0.05 18.12 -7.13
CA ASN A 273 0.52 19.50 -7.04
C ASN A 273 0.05 20.17 -5.74
N GLY A 274 0.52 19.66 -4.59
CA GLY A 274 0.13 20.20 -3.28
C GLY A 274 -0.64 19.20 -2.41
N GLY A 275 -0.27 17.92 -2.47
CA GLY A 275 -0.81 16.90 -1.59
C GLY A 275 -2.06 16.18 -2.08
N LEU A 276 -2.54 15.25 -1.26
CA LEU A 276 -3.65 14.35 -1.59
C LEU A 276 -5.04 14.99 -1.49
N THR A 277 -5.18 16.12 -0.80
CA THR A 277 -6.48 16.78 -0.60
C THR A 277 -6.76 17.89 -1.62
N GLU A 278 -5.73 18.34 -2.36
CA GLU A 278 -5.85 19.39 -3.38
C GLU A 278 -6.12 18.85 -4.80
N ASN A 279 -6.12 17.53 -5.01
CA ASN A 279 -6.31 16.87 -6.31
C ASN A 279 -7.54 15.94 -6.31
#